data_AF-A0A4P8L4A3-F1
#
_entry.id   AF-A0A4P8L4A3-F1
#
_cell.length_a   1.000
_cell.length_b   1.000
_cell.length_c   1.000
_cell.angle_alpha   90.00
_cell.angle_beta   90.00
_cell.angle_gamma   90.00
#
_symmetry.space_group_name_H-M   'P 1'
#
loop_
_entity.id
_entity.type
_entity.pdbx_description
1 polymer ?
#
loop_
_entity_poly.entity_id
_entity_poly.type
_entity_poly.pdbx_seq_one_letter_code
_entity_poly.pdbx_strand_id
1 'polypeptide(L)'
;MGKKSNRLTRAATGCQCCVTELPEGGAGARYGCEERRTVFTEREQKVLQRIRQVQERAAAVKRELDGLPEDAAGRRSPAGELDRLRAERQQLEQERLAAAHERMQWLGHA
;
A
#
# COMPACT_ATOMS: atom_id res chain seq x y z
N MET A 1 26.87 -29.10 -10.79
CA MET A 1 26.42 -28.41 -12.02
C MET A 1 25.12 -29.10 -12.45
N GLY A 2 23.95 -28.53 -12.65
CA GLY A 2 23.43 -27.18 -12.68
C GLY A 2 21.91 -27.32 -12.82
N LYS A 3 21.18 -26.45 -12.11
CA LYS A 3 19.72 -26.40 -11.94
C LYS A 3 18.96 -26.43 -13.27
N LYS A 4 17.79 -27.07 -13.32
CA LYS A 4 16.62 -26.56 -14.06
C LYS A 4 15.35 -26.77 -13.25
N SER A 5 15.07 -25.82 -12.35
CA SER A 5 13.74 -25.64 -11.76
C SER A 5 12.73 -25.41 -12.88
N ASN A 6 11.84 -26.38 -13.07
CA ASN A 6 10.63 -26.21 -13.85
C ASN A 6 9.65 -25.34 -13.05
N ARG A 7 9.87 -24.02 -13.09
CA ARG A 7 8.91 -23.05 -12.53
C ARG A 7 8.04 -22.59 -13.68
N LEU A 8 6.92 -23.30 -13.84
CA LEU A 8 5.79 -22.91 -14.67
C LEU A 8 5.48 -21.43 -14.44
N THR A 9 5.90 -20.59 -15.37
CA THR A 9 5.43 -19.23 -15.54
C THR A 9 3.93 -19.31 -15.79
N ARG A 10 3.17 -19.12 -14.71
CA ARG A 10 1.73 -18.92 -14.74
C ARG A 10 1.50 -17.67 -15.59
N ALA A 11 1.11 -17.90 -16.84
CA ALA A 11 0.75 -16.87 -17.79
C ALA A 11 -0.25 -15.92 -17.10
N ALA A 12 0.19 -14.69 -16.89
CA ALA A 12 -0.69 -13.61 -16.51
C ALA A 12 -1.71 -13.48 -17.65
N THR A 13 -2.95 -13.85 -17.35
CA THR A 13 -4.12 -13.62 -18.19
C THR A 13 -4.06 -12.15 -18.65
N GLY A 14 -3.95 -11.96 -19.97
CA GLY A 14 -3.35 -10.78 -20.58
C GLY A 14 -3.98 -9.44 -20.23
N CYS A 15 -3.15 -8.47 -19.83
CA CYS A 15 -3.45 -7.06 -20.11
C CYS A 15 -2.89 -6.71 -21.49
N GLN A 16 -3.76 -6.17 -22.35
CA GLN A 16 -3.41 -5.66 -23.68
C GLN A 16 -2.47 -4.44 -23.64
N CYS A 17 -2.28 -3.86 -22.46
CA CYS A 17 -1.41 -2.72 -22.18
C CYS A 17 0.09 -3.05 -22.01
N CYS A 18 0.47 -4.33 -21.90
CA CYS A 18 1.86 -4.73 -21.60
C CYS A 18 2.74 -5.02 -22.85
N VAL A 19 2.26 -4.75 -24.07
CA VAL A 19 3.06 -4.86 -25.31
C VAL A 19 3.37 -3.46 -25.83
N THR A 20 4.36 -2.81 -25.23
CA THR A 20 5.01 -1.64 -25.84
C THR A 20 6.37 -2.12 -26.33
N GLU A 21 6.47 -2.46 -27.61
CA GLU A 21 7.75 -2.77 -28.23
C GLU A 21 8.58 -1.48 -28.23
N LEU A 22 9.59 -1.41 -27.35
CA LEU A 22 10.58 -0.34 -27.41
C LEU A 22 11.47 -0.58 -28.64
N PRO A 23 11.83 0.48 -29.40
CA PRO A 23 12.60 0.33 -30.64
C PRO A 23 13.96 -0.32 -30.36
N GLU A 24 14.34 -1.22 -31.27
CA GLU A 24 15.53 -2.06 -31.18
C GLU A 24 16.81 -1.23 -30.93
N GLY A 25 17.48 -1.44 -29.79
CA GLY A 25 18.81 -0.88 -29.55
C GLY A 25 19.18 -0.59 -28.10
N GLY A 26 18.22 -0.51 -27.18
CA GLY A 26 18.51 -0.47 -25.74
C GLY A 26 18.38 -1.85 -25.14
N ALA A 27 19.15 -2.18 -24.10
CA ALA A 27 18.87 -3.33 -23.23
C ALA A 27 17.51 -3.09 -22.53
N GLY A 28 16.43 -3.31 -23.27
CA GLY A 28 15.07 -2.92 -22.93
C GLY A 28 14.52 -3.87 -21.89
N ALA A 29 14.71 -3.54 -20.62
CA ALA A 29 13.89 -4.08 -19.57
C ALA A 29 12.43 -3.85 -19.98
N ARG A 30 11.69 -4.94 -20.19
CA ARG A 30 10.26 -4.88 -20.46
C ARG A 30 9.63 -4.26 -19.22
N TYR A 31 9.35 -2.95 -19.24
CA TYR A 31 8.58 -2.29 -18.20
C TYR A 31 7.13 -2.75 -18.37
N GLY A 32 6.84 -3.90 -17.81
CA GLY A 32 5.52 -4.48 -17.77
C GLY A 32 4.64 -3.79 -16.73
N CYS A 33 3.40 -4.26 -16.70
CA CYS A 33 2.39 -3.76 -15.80
C CYS A 33 2.71 -4.13 -14.33
N GLU A 34 3.47 -5.20 -14.10
CA GLU A 34 3.99 -5.56 -12.77
C GLU A 34 5.03 -4.55 -12.27
N GLU A 35 5.97 -4.08 -13.10
CA GLU A 35 6.89 -3.02 -12.71
C GLU A 35 6.16 -1.69 -12.47
N ARG A 36 5.22 -1.31 -13.35
CA ARG A 36 4.47 -0.04 -13.24
C ARG A 36 3.55 0.03 -12.01
N ARG A 37 3.07 -1.12 -11.51
CA ARG A 37 2.31 -1.22 -10.25
C ARG A 37 3.10 -0.77 -9.01
N THR A 38 4.42 -0.76 -9.08
CA THR A 38 5.29 -0.36 -7.95
C THR A 38 5.56 1.15 -7.90
N VAL A 39 5.19 1.89 -8.96
CA VAL A 39 5.32 3.35 -9.01
C VAL A 39 4.05 3.97 -8.45
N PHE A 40 4.16 4.61 -7.28
CA PHE A 40 3.05 5.26 -6.61
C PHE A 40 2.80 6.66 -7.17
N THR A 41 1.53 6.98 -7.43
CA THR A 41 1.09 8.34 -7.71
C THR A 41 1.33 9.25 -6.50
N GLU A 42 1.38 10.57 -6.71
CA GLU A 42 1.50 11.53 -5.60
C GLU A 42 0.39 11.35 -4.55
N ARG A 43 -0.83 11.04 -5.00
CA ARG A 43 -1.96 10.79 -4.11
C ARG A 43 -1.72 9.56 -3.25
N GLU A 44 -1.29 8.44 -3.83
CA GLU A 44 -0.95 7.24 -3.07
C GLU A 44 0.17 7.50 -2.06
N GLN A 45 1.19 8.26 -2.44
CA GLN A 45 2.29 8.63 -1.53
C GLN A 45 1.78 9.45 -0.34
N LYS A 46 0.88 10.43 -0.58
CA LYS A 46 0.25 11.22 0.50
C LYS A 46 -0.59 10.36 1.43
N VAL A 47 -1.38 9.42 0.89
CA VAL A 47 -2.18 8.50 1.71
C VAL A 47 -1.27 7.60 2.55
N LEU A 48 -0.21 7.03 1.96
CA LEU A 48 0.76 6.21 2.67
C LEU A 48 1.47 7.00 3.78
N GLN A 49 1.81 8.27 3.53
CA GLN A 49 2.40 9.14 4.55
C GLN A 49 1.44 9.37 5.72
N ARG A 50 0.16 9.64 5.45
CA ARG A 50 -0.87 9.80 6.48
C ARG A 50 -1.06 8.52 7.30
N ILE A 51 -1.08 7.36 6.64
CA ILE A 51 -1.17 6.05 7.34
C ILE A 51 -0.02 5.90 8.34
N ARG A 52 1.22 6.25 7.94
CA ARG A 52 2.38 6.20 8.84
C ARG A 52 2.22 7.13 10.05
N GLN A 53 1.78 8.37 9.82
CA GLN A 53 1.52 9.33 10.90
C GLN A 53 0.46 8.83 11.89
N VAL A 54 -0.63 8.25 11.39
CA VAL A 54 -1.69 7.66 12.24
C VAL A 54 -1.14 6.47 13.03
N GLN A 55 -0.31 5.63 12.43
CA GLN A 55 0.34 4.51 13.12
C GLN A 55 1.28 4.99 14.24
N GLU A 56 2.09 6.00 13.99
CA GLU A 56 2.98 6.61 14.99
C GLU A 56 2.19 7.21 16.16
N ARG A 57 1.12 7.95 15.86
CA ARG A 57 0.21 8.49 16.89
C ARG A 57 -0.47 7.38 17.69
N ALA A 58 -0.97 6.34 17.03
CA ALA A 58 -1.61 5.21 17.71
C ALA A 58 -0.62 4.47 18.62
N ALA A 59 0.64 4.33 18.20
CA ALA A 59 1.70 3.76 19.03
C ALA A 59 2.05 4.64 20.24
N ALA A 60 2.00 5.97 20.11
CA ALA A 60 2.16 6.89 21.24
C ALA A 60 1.01 6.76 22.24
N VAL A 61 -0.24 6.84 21.77
CA VAL A 61 -1.44 6.71 22.61
C VAL A 61 -1.50 5.34 23.30
N LYS A 62 -1.09 4.27 22.60
CA LYS A 62 -1.02 2.94 23.22
C LYS A 62 0.00 2.90 24.37
N ARG A 63 1.18 3.50 24.19
CA ARG A 63 2.18 3.58 25.27
C ARG A 63 1.66 4.38 26.47
N GLU A 64 0.88 5.44 26.24
CA GLU A 64 0.22 6.18 27.32
C GLU A 64 -0.79 5.31 28.07
N LEU A 65 -1.60 4.52 27.36
CA LEU A 65 -2.55 3.57 27.97
C LEU A 65 -1.86 2.48 28.79
N ASP A 66 -0.76 1.94 28.26
CA ASP A 66 0.03 0.90 28.92
C ASP A 66 0.70 1.44 30.21
N GLY A 67 0.96 2.75 30.29
CA GLY A 67 1.49 3.42 31.47
C GLY A 67 0.44 3.77 32.54
N LEU A 68 -0.85 3.60 32.26
CA LEU A 68 -1.93 3.90 33.19
C LEU A 68 -2.49 2.63 33.86
N PRO A 69 -2.83 2.67 35.16
CA PRO A 69 -3.57 1.59 35.83
C PRO A 69 -4.87 1.27 35.08
N GLU A 70 -5.29 0.00 35.08
CA GLU A 70 -6.46 -0.47 34.33
C GLU A 70 -7.75 0.26 34.69
N ASP A 71 -7.88 0.59 35.96
CA ASP A 71 -9.02 1.21 36.63
C ASP A 71 -8.88 2.74 36.77
N ALA A 72 -7.83 3.33 36.18
CA ALA A 72 -7.65 4.77 36.16
C ALA A 72 -8.73 5.45 35.31
N ALA A 73 -9.49 6.38 35.90
CA ALA A 73 -10.44 7.24 35.19
C ALA A 73 -9.78 7.99 34.01
N GLY A 74 -8.47 8.23 34.09
CA GLY A 74 -7.65 8.84 33.03
C GLY A 74 -7.49 8.00 31.76
N ARG A 75 -7.82 6.70 31.76
CA ARG A 75 -7.74 5.83 30.56
C ARG A 75 -8.83 6.13 29.51
N ARG A 76 -9.96 6.72 29.88
CA ARG A 76 -11.10 6.92 28.95
C ARG A 76 -10.75 7.78 27.75
N SER A 77 -10.01 8.87 27.97
CA SER A 77 -9.59 9.78 26.90
C SER A 77 -8.64 9.12 25.89
N PRO A 78 -7.48 8.57 26.28
CA PRO A 78 -6.57 7.93 25.35
C PRO A 78 -7.16 6.67 24.71
N ALA A 79 -8.04 5.93 25.38
CA ALA A 79 -8.78 4.82 24.76
C ALA A 79 -9.69 5.31 23.61
N GLY A 80 -10.44 6.39 23.82
CA GLY A 80 -11.27 7.00 22.79
C GLY A 80 -10.45 7.55 21.62
N GLU A 81 -9.28 8.14 21.88
CA GLU A 81 -8.36 8.59 20.83
C GLU A 81 -7.80 7.42 20.01
N LEU A 82 -7.46 6.29 20.67
CA LEU A 82 -6.99 5.09 19.97
C LEU A 82 -8.06 4.53 19.02
N ASP A 83 -9.33 4.53 19.44
CA ASP A 83 -10.43 4.09 18.59
C ASP A 83 -10.66 5.03 17.40
N ARG A 84 -10.54 6.34 17.60
CA ARG A 84 -10.56 7.32 16.50
C ARG A 84 -9.44 7.08 15.49
N LEU A 85 -8.21 6.86 15.97
CA LEU A 85 -7.06 6.59 15.11
C LEU A 85 -7.21 5.27 14.33
N ARG A 86 -7.84 4.25 14.93
CA ARG A 86 -8.18 2.99 14.23
C ARG A 86 -9.18 3.22 13.10
N ALA A 87 -10.22 4.02 13.37
CA ALA A 87 -11.22 4.37 12.36
C ALA A 87 -10.59 5.21 11.22
N GLU A 88 -9.75 6.19 11.55
CA GLU A 88 -9.01 7.01 10.58
C GLU A 88 -8.10 6.12 9.70
N ARG A 89 -7.38 5.18 10.31
CA ARG A 89 -6.57 4.21 9.55
C ARG A 89 -7.42 3.41 8.57
N GLN A 90 -8.59 2.90 8.98
CA GLN A 90 -9.47 2.14 8.08
C GLN A 90 -9.94 2.99 6.89
N GLN A 91 -10.24 4.27 7.11
CA GLN A 91 -10.61 5.19 6.03
C GLN A 91 -9.43 5.42 5.07
N LEU A 92 -8.23 5.64 5.59
CA LEU A 92 -7.03 5.82 4.78
C LEU A 92 -6.65 4.56 3.99
N GLU A 93 -6.88 3.37 4.53
CA GLU A 93 -6.68 2.13 3.77
C GLU A 93 -7.67 2.00 2.61
N GLN A 94 -8.93 2.42 2.79
CA GLN A 94 -9.89 2.49 1.69
C GLN A 94 -9.44 3.51 0.64
N GLU A 95 -8.95 4.68 1.06
CA GLU A 95 -8.41 5.69 0.14
C GLU A 95 -7.18 5.16 -0.61
N ARG A 96 -6.31 4.39 0.04
CA ARG A 96 -5.14 3.76 -0.57
C ARG A 96 -5.55 2.79 -1.67
N LEU A 97 -6.56 1.96 -1.40
CA LEU A 97 -7.09 1.01 -2.39
C LEU A 97 -7.74 1.73 -3.57
N ALA A 98 -8.50 2.80 -3.31
CA ALA A 98 -9.10 3.62 -4.36
C ALA A 98 -8.04 4.29 -5.25
N ALA A 99 -7.03 4.92 -4.64
CA ALA A 99 -5.94 5.55 -5.39
C ALA A 99 -5.10 4.53 -6.18
N ALA A 100 -4.88 3.33 -5.63
CA ALA A 100 -4.23 2.25 -6.36
C ALA A 100 -5.07 1.78 -7.56
N HIS A 101 -6.40 1.71 -7.40
CA HIS A 101 -7.33 1.36 -8.47
C HIS A 101 -7.35 2.42 -9.58
N GLU A 102 -7.37 3.70 -9.24
CA GLU A 102 -7.26 4.81 -10.20
C GLU A 102 -5.98 4.71 -11.05
N ARG A 103 -4.83 4.40 -10.43
CA ARG A 103 -3.59 4.14 -11.18
C ARG A 103 -3.79 2.99 -12.16
N MET A 104 -4.41 1.90 -11.72
CA MET A 104 -4.66 0.75 -12.60
C MET A 104 -5.56 1.14 -13.79
N GLN A 105 -6.57 1.96 -13.57
CA GLN A 105 -7.42 2.51 -14.63
C GLN A 105 -6.62 3.37 -15.62
N TRP A 106 -5.74 4.26 -15.15
CA TRP A 106 -4.86 5.04 -16.02
C TRP A 106 -3.88 4.19 -16.82
N LEU A 107 -3.48 3.04 -16.27
CA LEU A 107 -2.66 2.04 -16.96
C LEU A 107 -3.48 1.15 -17.91
N GLY A 108 -4.78 1.39 -18.06
CA GLY A 108 -5.67 0.66 -18.96
C GLY A 108 -6.20 -0.67 -18.40
N HIS A 109 -6.19 -0.84 -17.08
CA HIS A 109 -6.76 -2.00 -16.40
C HIS A 109 -8.14 -1.67 -15.80
N ALA A 110 -9.12 -2.53 -16.05
CA ALA A 110 -10.47 -2.47 -15.48
C ALA A 110 -10.63 -3.42 -14.28
#